data_AF-A0A1Y5KMZ7-F1
#
_entry.id   AF-A0A1Y5KMZ7-F1
#
_cell.length_a   1.000
_cell.length_b   1.000
_cell.length_c   1.000
_cell.angle_alpha   90.00
_cell.angle_beta   90.00
_cell.angle_gamma   90.00
#
_symmetry.space_group_name_H-M   'P 1'
#
loop_
_entity.id
_entity.type
_entity.pdbx_description
1 polymer ?
#
loop_
_entity_poly.entity_id
_entity_poly.type
_entity_poly.pdbx_seq_one_letter_code
_entity_poly.pdbx_strand_id
1 'polypeptide(L)' 'MRHKSFQEHVEWLNPKIQGWRNYYYTAYSQLKMAKLDWYIIQRLSRWYAKKRQRSRWISSIREVKLLAKQYGLKTLL' A
#
# COMPACT_ATOMS: atom_id res chain seq x y z
N MET A 1 -19.70 2.97 -5.28
CA MET A 1 -18.28 3.03 -4.83
C MET A 1 -17.53 3.88 -5.83
N ARG A 2 -16.92 5.01 -5.43
CA ARG A 2 -16.15 5.87 -6.36
C ARG A 2 -15.18 5.00 -7.18
N HIS A 3 -15.20 5.15 -8.51
CA HIS A 3 -14.38 4.43 -9.49
C HIS A 3 -12.90 4.85 -9.40
N LYS A 4 -12.27 4.78 -8.23
CA LYS A 4 -10.87 5.16 -8.09
C LYS A 4 -9.96 4.16 -8.81
N SER A 5 -9.04 4.66 -9.60
CA SER A 5 -7.94 3.91 -10.21
C SER A 5 -6.94 3.44 -9.14
N PHE A 6 -6.00 2.59 -9.53
CA PHE A 6 -4.92 2.19 -8.62
C PHE A 6 -3.97 3.37 -8.36
N GLN A 7 -3.66 4.15 -9.41
CA GLN A 7 -2.83 5.34 -9.33
C GLN A 7 -3.41 6.38 -8.36
N GLU A 8 -4.71 6.68 -8.44
CA GLU A 8 -5.37 7.62 -7.53
C GLU A 8 -5.32 7.17 -6.07
N HIS A 9 -5.27 5.86 -5.80
CA HIS A 9 -5.04 5.35 -4.44
C HIS A 9 -3.61 5.63 -3.99
N VAL A 10 -2.63 5.40 -4.85
CA VAL A 10 -1.21 5.65 -4.55
C VAL A 10 -0.97 7.13 -4.29
N GLU A 11 -1.45 8.01 -5.17
CA GLU A 11 -1.33 9.47 -5.04
C GLU A 11 -1.95 9.98 -3.73
N TRP A 12 -3.10 9.43 -3.34
CA TRP A 12 -3.76 9.80 -2.09
C TRP A 12 -3.05 9.26 -0.84
N LEU A 13 -2.42 8.08 -0.92
CA LEU A 13 -1.70 7.46 0.20
C LEU A 13 -0.32 8.05 0.44
N ASN A 14 0.42 8.37 -0.64
CA ASN A 14 1.79 8.84 -0.58
C ASN A 14 2.05 10.01 0.38
N PRO A 15 1.26 11.10 0.43
CA PRO A 15 1.48 12.17 1.39
C PRO A 15 1.26 11.72 2.84
N LYS A 16 0.34 10.77 3.10
CA LYS A 16 0.10 10.22 4.43
C LYS A 16 1.24 9.33 4.89
N ILE A 17 1.71 8.45 4.01
CA ILE A 17 2.87 7.59 4.26
C ILE A 17 4.11 8.45 4.55
N GLN A 18 4.34 9.50 3.75
CA GLN A 18 5.42 10.44 3.99
C GLN A 18 5.29 11.13 5.36
N GLY A 19 4.09 11.61 5.71
CA GLY A 19 3.85 12.25 7.00
C GLY A 19 4.11 11.31 8.17
N TRP A 20 3.64 10.07 8.09
CA TRP A 20 3.90 9.05 9.11
C TRP A 20 5.38 8.70 9.21
N ARG A 21 6.07 8.59 8.06
CA ARG A 21 7.52 8.38 8.05
C ARG A 21 8.23 9.51 8.78
N ASN A 22 7.95 10.75 8.40
CA ASN A 22 8.61 11.92 8.99
C ASN A 22 8.34 12.04 10.50
N TYR A 23 7.12 11.71 10.96
CA TYR A 23 6.74 11.88 12.36
C TYR A 23 7.18 10.72 13.27
N TYR A 24 7.07 9.47 12.79
CA TYR A 24 7.31 8.27 13.61
C TYR A 24 8.68 7.63 13.39
N TYR A 25 9.54 8.20 12.53
CA TYR A 25 10.88 7.66 12.31
C TYR A 25 11.78 7.89 13.54
N THR A 26 12.23 6.80 14.14
CA THR A 26 13.19 6.78 15.25
C THR A 26 14.18 5.63 15.05
N ALA A 27 15.25 5.57 15.85
CA ALA A 27 16.28 4.52 15.73
C ALA A 27 15.72 3.09 15.80
N TYR A 28 14.58 2.89 16.47
CA TYR A 28 13.97 1.57 16.70
C TYR A 28 12.61 1.38 15.99
N SER A 29 12.19 2.31 15.13
CA SER A 29 10.87 2.24 14.49
C SER A 29 10.79 1.28 13.30
N GLN A 30 11.94 0.82 12.78
CA GLN A 30 12.05 0.09 11.51
C GLN A 30 11.11 -1.13 11.41
N LEU A 31 11.11 -2.01 12.42
CA LEU A 31 10.26 -3.22 12.41
C LEU A 31 8.76 -2.88 12.39
N LYS A 32 8.37 -1.83 13.12
CA LYS A 32 6.97 -1.35 13.14
C LYS A 32 6.59 -0.74 11.79
N MET A 33 7.49 0.03 11.19
CA MET A 33 7.31 0.63 9.85
C MET A 33 7.19 -0.43 8.77
N ALA A 34 8.03 -1.48 8.79
CA ALA A 34 7.94 -2.62 7.88
C ALA A 34 6.57 -3.32 7.95
N LYS A 35 6.05 -3.51 9.16
CA LYS A 35 4.74 -4.14 9.39
C LYS A 35 3.60 -3.28 8.83
N LEU A 36 3.71 -1.96 8.93
CA LEU A 36 2.77 -1.02 8.34
C LEU A 36 2.83 -1.05 6.80
N ASP A 37 4.03 -1.08 6.21
CA ASP A 37 4.20 -1.25 4.76
C ASP A 37 3.54 -2.55 4.27
N TRP A 38 3.76 -3.66 4.99
CA TRP A 38 3.10 -4.94 4.70
C TRP A 38 1.57 -4.85 4.83
N TYR A 39 1.06 -4.13 5.83
CA TYR A 39 -0.37 -3.92 6.01
C TYR A 39 -0.99 -3.11 4.87
N ILE A 40 -0.31 -2.05 4.39
CA ILE A 40 -0.76 -1.24 3.24
C ILE A 40 -0.90 -2.12 2.00
N ILE A 41 0.10 -2.96 1.69
CA ILE A 41 0.04 -3.88 0.54
C ILE A 41 -1.11 -4.87 0.66
N GLN A 42 -1.37 -5.42 1.85
CA GLN A 42 -2.53 -6.31 2.04
C GLN A 42 -3.86 -5.61 1.80
N ARG A 43 -4.02 -4.38 2.30
CA ARG A 43 -5.25 -3.60 2.11
C ARG A 43 -5.47 -3.27 0.63
N LEU A 44 -4.41 -2.86 -0.07
CA LEU A 44 -4.45 -2.66 -1.52
C LEU A 44 -4.80 -3.96 -2.26
N SER A 45 -4.23 -5.09 -1.85
CA SER A 45 -4.48 -6.40 -2.48
C SER A 45 -5.92 -6.86 -2.31
N ARG A 46 -6.51 -6.66 -1.11
CA ARG A 46 -7.93 -6.95 -0.86
C ARG A 46 -8.84 -6.07 -1.71
N TRP A 47 -8.57 -4.77 -1.78
CA TRP A 47 -9.33 -3.85 -2.61
C TRP A 47 -9.23 -4.22 -4.10
N TYR A 48 -8.03 -4.53 -4.57
CA TYR A 48 -7.75 -4.88 -5.96
C TYR A 48 -8.45 -6.18 -6.38
N ALA A 49 -8.38 -7.20 -5.53
CA ALA A 49 -9.09 -8.46 -5.75
C ALA A 49 -10.60 -8.24 -5.81
N LYS A 50 -11.16 -7.44 -4.88
CA LYS A 50 -12.58 -7.09 -4.90
C LYS A 50 -12.99 -6.33 -6.16
N LYS A 51 -12.18 -5.36 -6.61
CA LYS A 51 -12.42 -4.59 -7.84
C LYS A 51 -12.48 -5.49 -9.09
N ARG A 52 -11.76 -6.61 -9.07
CA ARG A 52 -11.70 -7.61 -10.15
C ARG A 52 -12.53 -8.86 -9.88
N GLN A 53 -13.39 -8.83 -8.87
CA GLN A 53 -14.28 -9.94 -8.49
C GLN A 53 -13.52 -11.26 -8.21
N ARG A 54 -12.27 -11.17 -7.73
CA ARG A 54 -11.47 -12.33 -7.33
C ARG A 54 -11.76 -12.70 -5.87
N SER A 55 -12.02 -13.98 -5.60
CA SER A 55 -12.29 -14.49 -4.25
C SER A 55 -11.04 -14.50 -3.35
N ARG A 56 -9.88 -14.91 -3.89
CA ARG A 56 -8.62 -15.01 -3.15
C ARG A 56 -7.77 -13.75 -3.35
N TRP A 57 -7.72 -12.88 -2.35
CA TRP A 57 -6.90 -11.66 -2.42
C TRP A 57 -5.38 -11.93 -2.34
N ILE A 58 -4.98 -13.03 -1.69
CA ILE A 58 -3.57 -13.39 -1.50
C ILE A 58 -2.86 -13.59 -2.84
N SER A 59 -3.53 -14.21 -3.82
CA SER A 59 -2.96 -14.40 -5.16
C SER A 59 -2.70 -13.09 -5.90
N SER A 60 -3.37 -12.00 -5.49
CA SER A 60 -3.19 -10.68 -6.09
C SER A 60 -2.01 -9.90 -5.48
N ILE A 61 -1.40 -10.36 -4.38
CA ILE A 61 -0.30 -9.63 -3.70
C ILE A 61 0.89 -9.38 -4.62
N ARG A 62 1.30 -10.39 -5.41
CA ARG A 62 2.45 -10.25 -6.32
C ARG A 62 2.19 -9.15 -7.36
N GLU A 63 1.00 -9.16 -7.95
CA GLU A 63 0.57 -8.18 -8.94
C GLU A 63 0.48 -6.78 -8.33
N VAL A 64 -0.13 -6.66 -7.14
CA VAL A 64 -0.26 -5.40 -6.41
C VAL A 64 1.10 -4.83 -6.03
N LYS A 65 2.08 -5.65 -5.64
CA LYS A 65 3.46 -5.18 -5.36
C LYS A 65 4.13 -4.60 -6.61
N LEU A 66 3.97 -5.26 -7.77
CA LEU A 66 4.51 -4.75 -9.03
C LEU A 66 3.87 -3.42 -9.42
N LEU A 67 2.54 -3.32 -9.31
CA LEU A 67 1.82 -2.08 -9.58
C LEU A 67 2.18 -0.98 -8.58
N ALA A 68 2.26 -1.29 -7.29
CA ALA A 68 2.67 -0.34 -6.26
C ALA A 68 4.06 0.23 -6.57
N LYS A 69 5.01 -0.60 -7.01
CA LYS A 69 6.33 -0.14 -7.46
C LYS A 69 6.23 0.73 -8.72
N GLN A 70 5.46 0.29 -9.72
CA GLN A 70 5.28 1.01 -10.98
C GLN A 70 4.68 2.40 -10.79
N TYR A 71 3.68 2.53 -9.92
CA TYR A 71 3.01 3.80 -9.61
C TYR A 71 3.70 4.61 -8.50
N GLY A 72 4.84 4.15 -7.98
CA GLY A 72 5.63 4.91 -7.00
C GLY A 72 4.99 5.01 -5.61
N LEU A 73 4.39 3.93 -5.10
CA LEU A 73 3.93 3.85 -3.72
C LEU A 73 5.12 4.02 -2.77
N LYS A 74 5.06 5.03 -1.92
CA LYS A 74 6.06 5.28 -0.89
C LYS A 74 6.02 4.20 0.19
N THR A 75 7.16 3.98 0.81
CA THR A 75 7.33 3.10 1.98
C THR A 75 7.69 3.92 3.21
N LEU A 76 7.41 3.34 4.37
CA LEU A 76 7.80 3.91 5.66
C LEU A 76 9.27 3.63 5.97
N LEU A 77 9.80 2.51 5.50
CA LEU A 77 11.23 2.21 5.48
C LEU A 77 11.92 2.94 4.31
#